data_AF-A0A7X3U435-F1
#
_entry.id   AF-A0A7X3U435-F1
#
_cell.length_a   1.000
_cell.length_b   1.000
_cell.length_c   1.000
_cell.angle_alpha   90.00
_cell.angle_beta   90.00
_cell.angle_gamma   90.00
#
_symmetry.space_group_name_H-M   'P 1'
#
loop_
_entity.id
_entity.type
_entity.pdbx_description
1 polymer ?
#
loop_
_entity_poly.entity_id
_entity_poly.type
_entity_poly.pdbx_seq_one_letter_code
_entity_poly.pdbx_strand_id
1 'polypeptide(L)' 'MTVVVDANIAVKWVAEELDSAEAVSLYRDWTERAELLIAPPIFRSEVTNVLHQKIRRGELGLGTAIE' A
#
# COMPACT_ATOMS: atom_id res chain seq x y z
N MET A 1 17.94 -5.12 -8.08
CA MET A 1 16.83 -5.95 -8.58
C MET A 1 15.61 -5.04 -8.83
N THR A 2 14.56 -5.55 -9.46
CA THR A 2 13.32 -4.80 -9.68
C THR A 2 12.20 -5.54 -8.98
N VAL A 3 11.43 -4.82 -8.17
CA VAL A 3 10.32 -5.35 -7.39
C VAL A 3 9.03 -4.81 -7.98
N VAL A 4 8.11 -5.71 -8.36
CA VAL A 4 6.77 -5.33 -8.79
C VAL A 4 5.87 -5.27 -7.57
N VAL A 5 5.28 -4.13 -7.30
CA VAL A 5 4.41 -3.90 -6.14
C VAL A 5 2.95 -4.11 -6.54
N ASP A 6 2.27 -4.97 -5.80
CA ASP A 6 0.82 -5.15 -5.88
C ASP A 6 0.07 -4.06 -5.09
N ALA A 7 -1.14 -3.71 -5.53
CA ALA A 7 -1.97 -2.72 -4.86
C ALA A 7 -2.28 -3.09 -3.40
N ASN A 8 -2.38 -4.38 -3.07
CA ASN A 8 -2.62 -4.86 -1.71
C ASN A 8 -1.48 -4.46 -0.76
N ILE A 9 -0.22 -4.66 -1.15
CA ILE A 9 0.95 -4.26 -0.35
C ILE A 9 0.94 -2.74 -0.13
N ALA A 10 0.64 -1.98 -1.19
CA ALA A 10 0.63 -0.53 -1.11
C ALA A 10 -0.48 0.04 -0.21
N VAL A 11 -1.65 -0.60 -0.18
CA VAL A 11 -2.74 -0.22 0.74
C VAL A 11 -2.29 -0.42 2.19
N LYS A 12 -1.60 -1.51 2.50
CA LYS A 12 -1.09 -1.81 3.85
C LYS A 12 -0.04 -0.80 4.35
N TRP A 13 0.58 -0.02 3.46
CA TRP A 13 1.49 1.06 3.84
C TRP A 13 0.78 2.30 4.35
N VAL A 14 -0.44 2.57 3.86
CA VAL A 14 -1.15 3.84 4.12
C VAL A 14 -2.42 3.66 4.96
N ALA A 15 -2.85 2.42 5.17
CA ALA A 15 -3.99 2.03 6.00
C ALA A 15 -3.59 0.90 6.94
N GLU A 16 -4.07 0.95 8.19
CA GLU A 16 -3.85 -0.09 9.18
C GLU A 16 -4.66 -1.35 8.80
N GLU A 17 -3.95 -2.42 8.46
CA GLU A 17 -4.50 -3.70 8.03
C GLU A 17 -3.72 -4.83 8.72
N LEU A 18 -4.23 -6.05 8.58
CA LEU A 18 -3.44 -7.23 8.90
C LEU A 18 -2.15 -7.24 8.04
N ASP A 19 -1.04 -7.49 8.69
CA ASP A 19 0.32 -7.49 8.15
C ASP A 19 0.86 -6.12 7.67
N SER A 20 0.30 -5.00 8.15
CA SER A 20 0.86 -3.67 7.84
C SER A 20 2.31 -3.53 8.30
N ALA A 21 2.70 -4.12 9.43
CA ALA A 21 4.07 -4.08 9.92
C ALA A 21 5.06 -4.77 8.96
N GLU A 22 4.67 -5.93 8.42
CA GLU A 22 5.44 -6.69 7.44
C GLU A 22 5.52 -5.93 6.11
N ALA A 23 4.42 -5.33 5.65
CA ALA A 23 4.40 -4.53 4.43
C ALA A 23 5.35 -3.32 4.55
N VAL A 24 5.32 -2.62 5.69
CA VAL A 24 6.24 -1.50 5.97
C VAL A 24 7.69 -1.97 6.05
N SER A 25 7.95 -3.13 6.66
CA SER A 25 9.30 -3.73 6.70
C SER A 25 9.83 -4.02 5.30
N LEU A 26 9.00 -4.59 4.41
CA LEU A 26 9.38 -4.84 3.01
C LEU A 26 9.73 -3.54 2.28
N TYR A 27 8.91 -2.49 2.43
CA TYR A 27 9.17 -1.19 1.84
C TYR A 27 10.51 -0.62 2.30
N ARG A 28 10.79 -0.72 3.61
CA ARG A 28 12.06 -0.29 4.20
C ARG A 28 13.24 -1.07 3.63
N ASP A 29 13.16 -2.40 3.61
CA ASP A 29 14.22 -3.27 3.10
C ASP A 29 14.54 -2.99 1.63
N TRP A 30 13.52 -2.80 0.79
CA TRP A 30 13.68 -2.46 -0.63
C TRP A 30 14.29 -1.07 -0.82
N THR A 31 13.89 -0.11 0.01
CA THR A 31 14.44 1.25 -0.01
C THR A 31 15.92 1.26 0.42
N GLU A 32 16.27 0.56 1.51
CA GLU A 32 17.65 0.45 2.01
C GLU A 32 18.59 -0.25 1.01
N ARG A 33 18.05 -1.18 0.21
CA ARG A 33 18.78 -1.87 -0.86
C ARG A 33 18.76 -1.13 -2.20
N ALA A 34 18.13 0.04 -2.27
CA ALA A 34 17.95 0.81 -3.50
C ALA A 34 17.32 0.01 -4.65
N GLU A 35 16.34 -0.84 -4.32
CA GLU A 35 15.60 -1.62 -5.31
C GLU A 35 14.66 -0.73 -6.12
N LEU A 36 14.54 -1.01 -7.42
CA LEU A 36 13.58 -0.30 -8.26
C LEU A 36 12.18 -0.87 -8.03
N LEU A 37 11.30 -0.06 -7.42
CA LEU A 37 9.88 -0.39 -7.25
C LEU A 37 9.10 0.05 -8.50
N ILE A 38 8.45 -0.91 -9.15
CA ILE A 38 7.53 -0.67 -10.28
C ILE A 38 6.15 -1.24 -9.95
N ALA A 39 5.13 -0.80 -10.67
CA ALA A 39 3.78 -1.34 -10.53
C ALA A 39 3.06 -1.39 -11.88
N PRO A 40 2.01 -2.22 -12.03
CA PRO A 40 1.18 -2.24 -13.22
C PRO A 40 0.52 -0.88 -13.50
N PRO A 41 0.16 -0.55 -14.76
CA PRO A 41 -0.49 0.73 -15.09
C PRO A 41 -1.79 1.00 -14.31
N ILE A 42 -2.52 -0.05 -13.92
CA ILE A 42 -3.79 0.01 -13.17
C ILE A 42 -3.61 0.20 -11.67
N PHE A 43 -2.38 0.13 -11.17
CA PHE A 43 -2.07 0.14 -9.73
C PHE A 43 -2.74 1.30 -9.00
N ARG A 44 -2.67 2.52 -9.55
CA ARG A 44 -3.28 3.70 -8.92
C ARG A 44 -4.79 3.55 -8.79
N SER A 45 -5.48 3.08 -9.84
CA SER A 45 -6.94 2.87 -9.78
C SER A 45 -7.32 1.78 -8.78
N GLU A 46 -6.52 0.72 -8.65
CA GLU A 46 -6.79 -0.36 -7.70
C GLU A 46 -6.61 0.10 -6.25
N VAL A 47 -5.49 0.77 -5.93
CA VAL A 47 -5.25 1.34 -4.60
C VAL A 47 -6.36 2.32 -4.24
N THR A 48 -6.69 3.25 -5.14
CA THR A 48 -7.78 4.22 -4.90
C THR A 48 -9.13 3.53 -4.70
N ASN A 49 -9.45 2.53 -5.51
CA ASN A 49 -10.73 1.81 -5.36
C ASN A 49 -10.79 1.07 -4.02
N VAL A 50 -9.72 0.39 -3.59
CA VAL A 50 -9.69 -0.29 -2.29
C VAL A 50 -9.90 0.69 -1.14
N LEU A 51 -9.18 1.81 -1.12
CA LEU A 51 -9.34 2.85 -0.09
C LEU A 51 -10.76 3.45 -0.10
N HIS A 52 -11.30 3.75 -1.28
CA HIS A 52 -12.67 4.25 -1.42
C HIS A 52 -13.70 3.25 -0.87
N GLN A 53 -13.56 1.96 -1.19
CA GLN A 53 -14.45 0.92 -0.69
C GLN A 53 -14.39 0.80 0.83
N LYS A 54 -13.20 0.88 1.43
CA LYS A 54 -13.01 0.83 2.88
C LYS A 54 -13.67 2.00 3.59
N ILE A 55 -13.48 3.22 3.08
CA ILE A 55 -14.17 4.42 3.60
C ILE A 55 -15.69 4.26 3.48
N ARG A 56 -16.18 3.83 2.31
CA ARG A 56 -17.62 3.63 2.06
C ARG A 56 -18.24 2.61 3.02
N ARG A 57 -17.47 1.61 3.46
CA ARG A 57 -17.89 0.59 4.42
C ARG A 57 -17.71 0.99 5.89
N GLY A 58 -17.09 2.16 6.15
CA GLY A 58 -16.77 2.61 7.51
C GLY A 58 -15.58 1.87 8.15
N GLU A 59 -14.80 1.14 7.34
CA GLU A 59 -13.57 0.44 7.79
C GLU A 59 -12.39 1.42 7.97
N LEU A 60 -12.44 2.56 7.29
CA LEU A 60 -11.43 3.62 7.37
C LEU A 60 -12.12 4.98 7.53
N GLY A 61 -11.61 5.83 8.42
CA GLY A 61 -12.09 7.19 8.59
C GLY A 61 -11.54 8.13 7.53
N LEU A 62 -12.23 9.25 7.28
CA LEU A 62 -11.86 10.23 6.24
C LEU A 62 -10.53 10.98 6.51
N GLY A 63 -9.81 10.66 7.60
CA GLY A 63 -8.54 11.29 7.98
C GLY A 63 -7.52 10.33 8.62
N THR A 64 -7.66 9.02 8.42
CA THR A 64 -6.83 8.00 9.10
C THR A 64 -5.67 7.44 8.26
N ALA A 65 -5.30 8.11 7.17
CA ALA A 65 -4.12 7.70 6.40
C ALA A 65 -2.86 7.86 7.25
N ILE A 66 -2.02 6.83 7.29
CA ILE A 66 -0.75 6.83 8.03
C ILE A 66 0.33 7.42 7.09
N GLU A 67 1.08 8.42 7.57
CA GLU A 67 2.19 9.07 6.84
C GLU A 67 3.43 8.18 6.68
#